data_AF-A0AB33T2K5-F1
#
_entry.id   AF-A0AB33T2K5-F1
#
_cell.length_a   1.000
_cell.length_b   1.000
_cell.length_c   1.000
_cell.angle_alpha   90.00
_cell.angle_beta   90.00
_cell.angle_gamma   90.00
#
_symmetry.space_group_name_H-M   'P 1'
#
loop_
_entity.id
_entity.type
_entity.pdbx_description
1 polymer ?
#
loop_
_entity_poly.entity_id
_entity_poly.type
_entity_poly.pdbx_seq_one_letter_code
_entity_poly.pdbx_strand_id
1 'polypeptide(L)'
;MSESGELLDAQRSYLRYRDDMAVAPPGEEEVIDRIIRVLHKNNERAYQKYRHGVRDAHAKSHAVLRGELTVYPDLEPELRQGMFATPGTYPVVVRLSSTSGALRSDKVRGVRGLGIKVLGVDGPRTLPDDDATTQDFVMVTHREFLFADAREYLRKGMPTAWLIARLSDTALAGGARVLGAITKCLSRIGISIPETVTVFVRPNVHILGDTFYSSAPLRFGDYVAKLQYVPLSPSVAELKDKPLSDDVDDDVFRHMIAEFFRTHSAEYELQAQLCTDVKKMPLEDATVAWPEELSPHRPIAKITFPVQDSYSAQRRAYGDDVLSYNSWRALEAHRPLGSINRLKLRVYEASSNFRHDKNMVPRVEPARAEEIPD
;
A
#
# COMPACT_ATOMS: atom_id res chain seq x y z
N MET A 1 -27.11 27.07 24.05
CA MET A 1 -26.35 26.83 22.80
C MET A 1 -24.88 26.99 23.14
N SER A 2 -24.09 25.96 23.42
CA SER A 2 -23.95 24.69 22.70
C SER A 2 -23.64 23.56 23.70
N GLU A 3 -24.68 22.89 24.20
CA GLU A 3 -24.61 21.56 24.84
C GLU A 3 -24.52 20.43 23.78
N SER A 4 -24.30 20.78 22.51
CA SER A 4 -24.30 19.83 21.38
C SER A 4 -22.95 19.12 21.15
N GLY A 5 -21.94 19.37 21.99
CA GLY A 5 -20.60 18.76 21.86
C GLY A 5 -20.37 17.52 22.75
N GLU A 6 -21.04 17.42 23.90
CA GLU A 6 -20.82 16.36 24.89
C GLU A 6 -21.80 15.18 24.78
N LEU A 7 -22.77 15.24 23.86
CA LEU A 7 -23.83 14.23 23.70
C LEU A 7 -23.62 13.27 22.51
N LEU A 8 -22.47 13.30 21.84
CA LEU A 8 -22.11 12.37 20.76
C LEU A 8 -21.10 11.29 21.17
N ASP A 9 -20.77 11.18 22.45
CA ASP A 9 -19.95 10.09 22.99
C ASP A 9 -20.80 8.90 23.47
N ALA A 10 -21.99 8.73 22.85
CA ALA A 10 -22.80 7.54 22.97
C ALA A 10 -22.05 6.35 22.36
N GLN A 11 -21.15 5.77 23.15
CA GLN A 11 -20.58 4.43 23.06
C GLN A 11 -20.62 3.84 21.64
N ARG A 12 -19.78 4.38 20.74
CA ARG A 12 -19.64 3.83 19.38
C ARG A 12 -19.27 2.35 19.51
N SER A 13 -20.22 1.47 19.21
CA SER A 13 -19.98 0.03 19.25
C SER A 13 -19.22 -0.37 18.00
N TYR A 14 -17.91 -0.62 18.15
CA TYR A 14 -17.11 -1.18 17.07
C TYR A 14 -17.45 -2.64 16.87
N LEU A 15 -17.48 -3.05 15.60
CA LEU A 15 -17.74 -4.42 15.19
C LEU A 15 -16.62 -5.33 15.71
N ARG A 16 -16.98 -6.30 16.56
CA ARG A 16 -16.04 -7.35 16.97
C ARG A 16 -15.81 -8.34 15.84
N TYR A 17 -14.56 -8.70 15.64
CA TYR A 17 -14.14 -9.74 14.71
C TYR A 17 -14.74 -11.09 15.10
N ARG A 18 -15.03 -11.90 14.09
CA ARG A 18 -15.44 -13.29 14.21
C ARG A 18 -14.88 -14.07 13.03
N ASP A 19 -14.56 -15.34 13.24
CA ASP A 19 -13.90 -16.16 12.21
C ASP A 19 -14.73 -16.33 10.93
N ASP A 20 -16.07 -16.26 11.02
CA ASP A 20 -16.98 -16.30 9.87
C ASP A 20 -16.76 -15.14 8.89
N MET A 21 -16.19 -14.02 9.34
CA MET A 21 -15.87 -12.87 8.50
C MET A 21 -14.67 -13.10 7.57
N ALA A 22 -13.85 -14.14 7.81
CA ALA A 22 -12.69 -14.45 6.99
C ALA A 22 -12.98 -15.50 5.90
N VAL A 23 -14.21 -16.04 5.86
CA VAL A 23 -14.58 -17.13 4.94
C VAL A 23 -14.59 -16.64 3.49
N ALA A 24 -13.86 -17.35 2.63
CA ALA A 24 -13.82 -17.05 1.21
C ALA A 24 -15.15 -17.39 0.50
N PRO A 25 -15.64 -16.53 -0.41
CA PRO A 25 -16.77 -16.87 -1.27
C PRO A 25 -16.48 -18.09 -2.16
N PRO A 26 -17.50 -18.90 -2.51
CA PRO A 26 -17.32 -20.05 -3.40
C PRO A 26 -16.72 -19.67 -4.76
N GLY A 27 -15.73 -20.46 -5.21
CA GLY A 27 -15.07 -20.30 -6.51
C GLY A 27 -14.07 -19.14 -6.58
N GLU A 28 -13.75 -18.48 -5.47
CA GLU A 28 -12.73 -17.43 -5.43
C GLU A 28 -11.33 -17.96 -5.73
N GLU A 29 -10.99 -19.16 -5.25
CA GLU A 29 -9.69 -19.78 -5.48
C GLU A 29 -9.38 -19.97 -6.97
N GLU A 30 -10.36 -20.43 -7.76
CA GLU A 30 -10.20 -20.60 -9.21
C GLU A 30 -9.97 -19.25 -9.91
N VAL A 31 -10.62 -18.18 -9.43
CA VAL A 31 -10.41 -16.83 -9.94
C VAL A 31 -8.99 -16.36 -9.63
N ILE A 32 -8.52 -16.56 -8.40
CA ILE A 32 -7.15 -16.20 -7.97
C ILE A 32 -6.12 -16.97 -8.81
N ASP A 33 -6.32 -18.28 -9.03
CA ASP A 33 -5.45 -19.11 -9.87
C ASP A 33 -5.33 -18.57 -11.30
N ARG A 34 -6.45 -18.11 -11.88
CA ARG A 34 -6.45 -17.50 -13.21
C ARG A 34 -5.66 -16.19 -13.22
N ILE A 35 -5.80 -15.36 -12.19
CA ILE A 35 -5.05 -14.10 -12.07
C ILE A 35 -3.54 -14.40 -12.00
N ILE A 36 -3.12 -15.33 -11.14
CA ILE A 36 -1.71 -15.73 -11.00
C ILE A 36 -1.14 -16.19 -12.33
N ARG A 37 -1.87 -17.01 -13.11
CA ARG A 37 -1.43 -17.43 -14.46
C ARG A 37 -1.21 -16.27 -15.42
N VAL A 38 -2.05 -15.24 -15.36
CA VAL A 38 -1.89 -14.05 -16.22
C VAL A 38 -0.69 -13.21 -15.76
N LEU A 39 -0.54 -12.99 -14.45
CA LEU A 39 0.58 -12.24 -13.87
C LEU A 39 1.92 -12.93 -14.14
N HIS A 40 1.99 -14.25 -14.00
CA HIS A 40 3.18 -15.03 -14.35
C HIS A 40 3.61 -14.84 -15.82
N LYS A 41 2.64 -14.82 -16.76
CA LYS A 41 2.93 -14.52 -18.17
C LYS A 41 3.45 -13.09 -18.38
N ASN A 42 3.02 -12.13 -17.56
CA ASN A 42 3.52 -10.76 -17.62
C ASN A 42 4.95 -10.68 -17.05
N ASN A 43 5.23 -11.38 -15.95
CA ASN A 43 6.56 -11.50 -15.38
C ASN A 43 7.57 -12.13 -16.35
N GLU A 44 7.20 -13.22 -17.04
CA GLU A 44 8.07 -13.83 -18.04
C GLU A 44 8.38 -12.87 -19.20
N ARG A 45 7.41 -12.06 -19.64
CA ARG A 45 7.66 -11.01 -20.65
C ARG A 45 8.56 -9.89 -20.13
N ALA A 46 8.33 -9.45 -18.90
CA ALA A 46 9.16 -8.43 -18.27
C ALA A 46 10.60 -8.95 -18.15
N TYR A 47 10.80 -10.19 -17.72
CA TYR A 47 12.10 -10.85 -17.67
C TYR A 47 12.75 -10.95 -19.06
N GLN A 48 11.99 -11.30 -20.10
CA GLN A 48 12.51 -11.32 -21.47
C GLN A 48 13.00 -9.95 -21.96
N LYS A 49 12.35 -8.87 -21.51
CA LYS A 49 12.71 -7.49 -21.86
C LYS A 49 13.89 -6.97 -21.03
N TYR A 50 13.84 -7.13 -19.72
CA TYR A 50 14.78 -6.52 -18.77
C TYR A 50 15.97 -7.41 -18.44
N ARG A 51 15.91 -8.71 -18.78
CA ARG A 51 16.88 -9.74 -18.35
C ARG A 51 17.07 -9.80 -16.83
N HIS A 52 16.05 -9.36 -16.10
CA HIS A 52 16.02 -9.25 -14.66
C HIS A 52 14.59 -9.50 -14.18
N GLY A 53 14.45 -10.31 -13.15
CA GLY A 53 13.19 -10.56 -12.46
C GLY A 53 12.75 -9.29 -11.75
N VAL A 54 11.55 -8.82 -12.07
CA VAL A 54 10.94 -7.64 -11.45
C VAL A 54 9.62 -8.05 -10.79
N ARG A 55 9.12 -7.19 -9.90
CA ARG A 55 7.78 -7.38 -9.31
C ARG A 55 6.71 -7.23 -10.39
N ASP A 56 5.69 -8.08 -10.33
CA ASP A 56 4.53 -8.10 -11.23
C ASP A 56 3.70 -6.81 -11.21
N ALA A 57 3.71 -6.12 -10.08
CA ALA A 57 3.27 -4.74 -9.89
C ALA A 57 4.28 -4.04 -8.98
N HIS A 58 4.28 -2.71 -8.96
CA HIS A 58 5.23 -1.95 -8.13
C HIS A 58 6.70 -2.23 -8.48
N ALA A 59 6.99 -2.48 -9.77
CA ALA A 59 8.31 -2.89 -10.27
C ALA A 59 9.38 -1.84 -9.98
N LYS A 60 9.07 -0.57 -10.24
CA LYS A 60 9.99 0.55 -10.04
C LYS A 60 9.89 1.06 -8.59
N SER A 61 10.99 0.97 -7.85
CA SER A 61 11.17 1.59 -6.54
C SER A 61 11.64 3.04 -6.68
N HIS A 62 11.41 3.82 -5.62
CA HIS A 62 11.86 5.22 -5.51
C HIS A 62 12.71 5.49 -4.28
N ALA A 63 12.54 4.69 -3.23
CA ALA A 63 13.32 4.78 -2.00
C ALA A 63 13.24 3.47 -1.22
N VAL A 64 14.29 3.19 -0.46
CA VAL A 64 14.34 2.19 0.60
C VAL A 64 14.83 2.90 1.86
N LEU A 65 13.92 3.11 2.81
CA LEU A 65 14.15 3.91 4.01
C LEU A 65 14.26 3.01 5.23
N ARG A 66 15.21 3.32 6.11
CA ARG A 66 15.30 2.77 7.46
C ARG A 66 14.73 3.79 8.43
N GLY A 67 13.88 3.36 9.35
CA GLY A 67 13.29 4.23 10.36
C GLY A 67 12.89 3.46 11.59
N GLU A 68 12.10 4.10 12.43
CA GLU A 68 11.54 3.52 13.65
C GLU A 68 10.04 3.79 13.74
N LEU A 69 9.27 2.77 14.12
CA LEU A 69 7.85 2.87 14.44
C LEU A 69 7.68 2.84 15.95
N THR A 70 7.11 3.90 16.52
CA THR A 70 6.78 4.01 17.94
C THR A 70 5.27 3.91 18.14
N VAL A 71 4.82 2.87 18.84
CA VAL A 71 3.43 2.70 19.27
C VAL A 71 3.12 3.67 20.40
N TYR A 72 2.00 4.39 20.31
CA TYR A 72 1.66 5.38 21.33
C TYR A 72 1.30 4.74 22.69
N PRO A 73 1.69 5.36 23.82
CA PRO A 73 1.56 4.75 25.15
C PRO A 73 0.12 4.60 25.67
N ASP A 74 -0.77 5.50 25.27
CA ASP A 74 -2.10 5.66 25.89
C ASP A 74 -3.25 5.42 24.90
N LEU A 75 -3.10 4.43 24.02
CA LEU A 75 -4.17 4.05 23.10
C LEU A 75 -5.41 3.55 23.86
N GLU A 76 -6.58 3.97 23.39
CA GLU A 76 -7.87 3.43 23.84
C GLU A 76 -7.91 1.90 23.67
N PRO A 77 -8.66 1.16 24.52
CA PRO A 77 -8.61 -0.31 24.53
C PRO A 77 -8.83 -0.97 23.16
N GLU A 78 -9.71 -0.42 22.34
CA GLU A 78 -10.02 -0.93 21.00
C GLU A 78 -8.93 -0.63 19.95
N LEU A 79 -8.04 0.32 20.23
CA LEU A 79 -6.86 0.63 19.40
C LEU A 79 -5.61 -0.11 19.89
N ARG A 80 -5.60 -0.54 21.16
CA ARG A 80 -4.53 -1.28 21.81
C ARG A 80 -4.60 -2.77 21.49
N GLN A 81 -4.35 -3.13 20.23
CA GLN A 81 -4.57 -4.48 19.69
C GLN A 81 -3.36 -5.03 18.91
N GLY A 82 -3.11 -6.35 18.99
CA GLY A 82 -2.03 -7.02 18.27
C GLY A 82 -0.67 -6.36 18.53
N MET A 83 0.09 -6.01 17.47
CA MET A 83 1.38 -5.31 17.62
C MET A 83 1.28 -3.94 18.33
N PHE A 84 0.08 -3.34 18.37
CA PHE A 84 -0.16 -2.04 19.01
C PHE A 84 -0.65 -2.21 20.46
N ALA A 85 -0.68 -3.45 20.99
CA ALA A 85 -1.19 -3.74 22.32
C ALA A 85 -0.26 -3.23 23.44
N THR A 86 1.05 -3.14 23.17
CA THR A 86 2.04 -2.65 24.12
C THR A 86 2.84 -1.51 23.50
N PRO A 87 3.03 -0.40 24.22
CA PRO A 87 3.87 0.70 23.75
C PRO A 87 5.31 0.21 23.53
N GLY A 88 5.93 0.63 22.43
CA GLY A 88 7.27 0.17 22.07
C GLY A 88 7.75 0.80 20.77
N THR A 89 9.06 0.71 20.55
CA THR A 89 9.72 1.21 19.34
C THR A 89 10.31 0.03 18.57
N TYR A 90 9.99 -0.05 17.28
CA TYR A 90 10.38 -1.13 16.40
C TYR A 90 11.13 -0.57 15.18
N PRO A 91 12.27 -1.15 14.78
CA PRO A 91 12.88 -0.76 13.53
C PRO A 91 11.97 -1.09 12.34
N VAL A 92 11.99 -0.23 11.31
CA VAL A 92 11.22 -0.45 10.08
C VAL A 92 12.07 -0.31 8.82
N VAL A 93 11.67 -1.05 7.78
CA VAL A 93 12.17 -0.91 6.41
C VAL A 93 11.01 -0.56 5.50
N VAL A 94 11.12 0.59 4.83
CA VAL A 94 10.07 1.10 3.97
C VAL A 94 10.51 1.15 2.52
N ARG A 95 9.67 0.66 1.61
CA ARG A 95 9.87 0.76 0.15
C ARG A 95 8.78 1.60 -0.50
N LEU A 96 9.17 2.70 -1.14
CA LEU A 96 8.29 3.51 -1.98
C LEU A 96 8.40 3.07 -3.46
N SER A 97 7.29 3.11 -4.19
CA SER A 97 7.23 2.57 -5.56
C SER A 97 6.10 3.14 -6.42
N SER A 98 6.16 2.89 -7.73
CA SER A 98 5.07 3.15 -8.68
C SER A 98 4.37 1.86 -9.10
N THR A 99 3.03 1.83 -9.08
CA THR A 99 2.20 0.62 -9.23
C THR A 99 2.44 -0.24 -10.47
N SER A 100 3.01 0.31 -11.55
CA SER A 100 3.24 -0.45 -12.78
C SER A 100 4.13 -1.68 -12.56
N GLY A 101 3.79 -2.79 -13.20
CA GLY A 101 4.65 -3.98 -13.32
C GLY A 101 5.78 -3.83 -14.33
N ALA A 102 5.85 -2.69 -15.03
CA ALA A 102 6.95 -2.34 -15.92
C ALA A 102 7.79 -1.22 -15.29
N LEU A 103 9.08 -1.19 -15.62
CA LEU A 103 9.94 -0.04 -15.34
C LEU A 103 9.53 1.10 -16.29
N ARG A 104 8.88 2.12 -15.73
CA ARG A 104 8.25 3.26 -16.45
C ARG A 104 8.85 4.59 -16.01
N SER A 105 8.71 5.62 -16.83
CA SER A 105 8.94 7.00 -16.41
C SER A 105 8.00 7.39 -15.28
N ASP A 106 8.52 8.13 -14.31
CA ASP A 106 7.77 8.69 -13.18
C ASP A 106 6.77 9.77 -13.58
N LYS A 107 6.88 10.26 -14.83
CA LYS A 107 5.91 11.16 -15.46
C LYS A 107 4.58 10.47 -15.76
N VAL A 108 4.58 9.13 -15.81
CA VAL A 108 3.34 8.36 -15.97
C VAL A 108 2.49 8.51 -14.71
N ARG A 109 1.23 8.91 -14.91
CA ARG A 109 0.26 9.08 -13.84
C ARG A 109 -0.19 7.74 -13.27
N GLY A 110 -0.55 7.73 -12.00
CA GLY A 110 -1.17 6.56 -11.37
C GLY A 110 -0.87 6.47 -9.89
N VAL A 111 -1.17 5.30 -9.32
CA VAL A 111 -1.02 5.02 -7.89
C VAL A 111 0.44 4.83 -7.51
N ARG A 112 0.81 5.26 -6.29
CA ARG A 112 2.10 4.95 -5.65
C ARG A 112 1.90 3.94 -4.54
N GLY A 113 2.92 3.13 -4.27
CA GLY A 113 2.89 2.08 -3.25
C GLY A 113 3.90 2.33 -2.15
N LEU A 114 3.54 1.89 -0.94
CA LEU A 114 4.32 1.94 0.28
C LEU A 114 4.28 0.54 0.90
N GLY A 115 5.42 -0.14 0.94
CA GLY A 115 5.60 -1.35 1.75
C GLY A 115 6.31 -0.98 3.04
N ILE A 116 5.70 -1.25 4.19
CA ILE A 116 6.30 -1.09 5.52
C ILE A 116 6.55 -2.49 6.06
N LYS A 117 7.78 -2.77 6.47
CA LYS A 117 8.15 -3.98 7.19
C LYS A 117 8.64 -3.57 8.56
N VAL A 118 7.93 -4.00 9.60
CA VAL A 118 8.28 -3.76 11.00
C VAL A 118 9.04 -4.97 11.51
N LEU A 119 10.18 -4.76 12.16
CA LEU A 119 11.07 -5.82 12.66
C LEU A 119 10.85 -6.07 14.16
N GLY A 120 11.13 -7.28 14.63
CA GLY A 120 11.03 -7.65 16.04
C GLY A 120 9.58 -7.77 16.54
N VAL A 121 8.65 -8.16 15.66
CA VAL A 121 7.23 -8.35 16.00
C VAL A 121 6.94 -9.84 16.19
N ASP A 122 6.89 -10.25 17.45
CA ASP A 122 6.60 -11.62 17.87
C ASP A 122 5.12 -11.87 18.15
N GLY A 123 4.67 -13.11 17.96
CA GLY A 123 3.32 -13.56 18.33
C GLY A 123 2.74 -14.57 17.33
N PRO A 124 1.48 -15.03 17.56
CA PRO A 124 0.80 -15.94 16.65
C PRO A 124 0.75 -15.37 15.24
N ARG A 125 1.12 -16.18 14.25
CA ARG A 125 1.30 -15.77 12.86
C ARG A 125 0.09 -16.14 12.01
N THR A 126 -0.20 -15.33 11.00
CA THR A 126 -1.27 -15.63 10.04
C THR A 126 -0.91 -16.80 9.11
N LEU A 127 0.38 -16.94 8.80
CA LEU A 127 0.91 -18.00 7.95
C LEU A 127 1.48 -19.11 8.84
N PRO A 128 1.07 -20.39 8.66
CA PRO A 128 1.48 -21.50 9.54
C PRO A 128 2.99 -21.72 9.64
N ASP A 129 3.72 -21.52 8.54
CA ASP A 129 5.16 -21.83 8.43
C ASP A 129 6.03 -20.55 8.37
N ASP A 130 5.49 -19.42 8.83
CA ASP A 130 6.23 -18.15 8.87
C ASP A 130 6.92 -17.97 10.22
N ASP A 131 8.23 -18.21 10.27
CA ASP A 131 9.08 -18.02 11.44
C ASP A 131 9.67 -16.60 11.54
N ALA A 132 9.36 -15.72 10.59
CA ALA A 132 9.88 -14.36 10.60
C ALA A 132 9.23 -13.51 11.70
N THR A 133 10.07 -12.77 12.44
CA THR A 133 9.65 -11.83 13.49
C THR A 133 9.30 -10.46 12.89
N THR A 134 8.56 -10.43 11.78
CA THR A 134 8.23 -9.20 11.05
C THR A 134 6.74 -9.00 10.88
N GLN A 135 6.30 -7.75 10.73
CA GLN A 135 4.93 -7.39 10.38
C GLN A 135 4.94 -6.48 9.15
N ASP A 136 4.28 -6.92 8.08
CA ASP A 136 4.20 -6.18 6.83
C ASP A 136 2.87 -5.42 6.72
N PHE A 137 2.95 -4.14 6.35
CA PHE A 137 1.81 -3.35 5.87
C PHE A 137 2.08 -2.93 4.43
N VAL A 138 1.17 -3.32 3.52
CA VAL A 138 1.28 -2.97 2.10
C VAL A 138 0.16 -2.00 1.74
N MET A 139 0.56 -0.78 1.41
CA MET A 139 -0.32 0.38 1.30
C MET A 139 -0.14 1.07 -0.06
N VAL A 140 -1.14 1.86 -0.46
CA VAL A 140 -1.14 2.61 -1.72
C VAL A 140 -1.78 3.98 -1.55
N THR A 141 -1.49 4.93 -2.44
CA THR A 141 -2.06 6.29 -2.37
C THR A 141 -3.53 6.39 -2.72
N HIS A 142 -4.13 5.33 -3.28
CA HIS A 142 -5.55 5.29 -3.54
C HIS A 142 -6.30 4.74 -2.30
N ARG A 143 -7.26 5.51 -1.78
CA ARG A 143 -7.98 5.18 -0.54
C ARG A 143 -8.74 3.87 -0.66
N GLU A 144 -9.58 3.73 -1.67
CA GLU A 144 -10.29 2.49 -1.97
C GLU A 144 -9.50 1.61 -2.93
N PHE A 145 -9.78 0.32 -3.02
CA PHE A 145 -9.25 -0.46 -4.13
C PHE A 145 -10.05 -0.15 -5.40
N LEU A 146 -9.41 -0.25 -6.56
CA LEU A 146 -10.05 0.03 -7.86
C LEU A 146 -11.09 -1.03 -8.28
N PHE A 147 -11.18 -2.14 -7.54
CA PHE A 147 -12.03 -3.30 -7.82
C PHE A 147 -12.59 -3.84 -6.51
N ALA A 148 -13.84 -4.32 -6.52
CA ALA A 148 -14.52 -4.77 -5.31
C ALA A 148 -13.87 -6.03 -4.76
N ASP A 149 -13.62 -6.99 -5.65
CA ASP A 149 -13.16 -8.34 -5.34
C ASP A 149 -12.19 -8.88 -6.41
N ALA A 150 -11.66 -10.08 -6.20
CA ALA A 150 -10.76 -10.74 -7.14
C ALA A 150 -11.43 -11.01 -8.51
N ARG A 151 -12.75 -11.27 -8.55
CA ARG A 151 -13.48 -11.58 -9.79
C ARG A 151 -13.61 -10.36 -10.68
N GLU A 152 -13.92 -9.21 -10.10
CA GLU A 152 -13.93 -7.94 -10.80
C GLU A 152 -12.52 -7.55 -11.28
N TYR A 153 -11.50 -7.76 -10.44
CA TYR A 153 -10.12 -7.53 -10.84
C TYR A 153 -9.72 -8.38 -12.06
N LEU A 154 -10.07 -9.67 -12.07
CA LEU A 154 -9.82 -10.54 -13.22
C LEU A 154 -10.56 -10.07 -14.49
N ARG A 155 -11.81 -9.63 -14.36
CA ARG A 155 -12.66 -9.26 -15.52
C ARG A 155 -12.32 -7.88 -16.09
N LYS A 156 -12.07 -6.89 -15.24
CA LYS A 156 -11.90 -5.48 -15.65
C LYS A 156 -10.45 -5.02 -15.55
N GLY A 157 -9.77 -5.38 -14.46
CA GLY A 157 -8.40 -4.92 -14.17
C GLY A 157 -7.36 -5.60 -15.04
N MET A 158 -7.36 -6.93 -15.10
CA MET A 158 -6.32 -7.69 -15.80
C MET A 158 -6.23 -7.40 -17.31
N PRO A 159 -7.34 -7.28 -18.08
CA PRO A 159 -7.27 -6.88 -19.48
C PRO A 159 -6.70 -5.46 -19.66
N THR A 160 -7.09 -4.52 -18.79
CA THR A 160 -6.62 -3.14 -18.81
C THR A 160 -5.12 -3.05 -18.50
N ALA A 161 -4.66 -3.74 -17.44
CA ALA A 161 -3.25 -3.82 -17.11
C ALA A 161 -2.42 -4.47 -18.23
N TRP A 162 -2.95 -5.53 -18.84
CA TRP A 162 -2.31 -6.20 -19.98
C TRP A 162 -2.16 -5.26 -21.19
N LEU A 163 -3.16 -4.43 -21.48
CA LEU A 163 -3.11 -3.43 -22.55
C LEU A 163 -2.09 -2.33 -22.22
N ILE A 164 -2.21 -1.70 -21.04
CA ILE A 164 -1.34 -0.61 -20.58
C ILE A 164 0.14 -1.05 -20.57
N ALA A 165 0.43 -2.29 -20.16
CA ALA A 165 1.79 -2.84 -20.15
C ALA A 165 2.45 -2.87 -21.54
N ARG A 166 1.69 -2.83 -22.64
CA ARG A 166 2.19 -2.85 -24.03
C ARG A 166 2.33 -1.47 -24.67
N LEU A 167 1.73 -0.45 -24.08
CA LEU A 167 1.81 0.90 -24.59
C LEU A 167 3.17 1.51 -24.25
N SER A 168 3.68 2.39 -25.12
CA SER A 168 4.84 3.22 -24.82
C SER A 168 4.47 4.31 -23.81
N ASP A 169 5.46 4.85 -23.11
CA ASP A 169 5.25 5.94 -22.15
C ASP A 169 4.68 7.19 -22.86
N THR A 170 5.08 7.44 -24.11
CA THR A 170 4.52 8.50 -24.97
C THR A 170 3.04 8.29 -25.28
N ALA A 171 2.63 7.06 -25.58
CA ALA A 171 1.22 6.73 -25.83
C ALA A 171 0.39 6.89 -24.56
N LEU A 172 0.91 6.46 -23.40
CA LEU A 172 0.25 6.63 -22.10
C LEU A 172 0.10 8.10 -21.73
N ALA A 173 1.17 8.90 -21.88
CA ALA A 173 1.11 10.34 -21.61
C ALA A 173 0.12 11.06 -22.55
N GLY A 174 0.11 10.72 -23.84
CA GLY A 174 -0.87 11.23 -24.80
C GLY A 174 -2.30 10.86 -24.41
N GLY A 175 -2.55 9.59 -24.11
CA GLY A 175 -3.84 9.09 -23.66
C GLY A 175 -4.33 9.78 -22.39
N ALA A 176 -3.46 9.96 -21.39
CA ALA A 176 -3.79 10.65 -20.15
C ALA A 176 -4.16 12.12 -20.36
N ARG A 177 -3.50 12.83 -21.30
CA ARG A 177 -3.86 14.22 -21.65
C ARG A 177 -5.24 14.30 -22.28
N VAL A 178 -5.52 13.44 -23.27
CA VAL A 178 -6.82 13.38 -23.94
C VAL A 178 -7.93 13.03 -22.95
N LEU A 179 -7.71 11.99 -22.14
CA LEU A 179 -8.65 11.56 -21.12
C LEU A 179 -8.87 12.66 -20.08
N GLY A 180 -7.83 13.37 -19.65
CA GLY A 180 -7.96 14.50 -18.72
C GLY A 180 -8.79 15.65 -19.29
N ALA A 181 -8.66 15.95 -20.60
CA ALA A 181 -9.47 16.95 -21.27
C ALA A 181 -10.96 16.53 -21.33
N ILE A 182 -11.24 15.27 -21.69
CA ILE A 182 -12.59 14.70 -21.68
C ILE A 182 -13.16 14.77 -20.26
N THR A 183 -12.38 14.37 -19.25
CA THR A 183 -12.80 14.38 -17.85
C THR A 183 -13.20 15.76 -17.38
N LYS A 184 -12.41 16.78 -17.73
CA LYS A 184 -12.70 18.18 -17.41
C LYS A 184 -13.98 18.68 -18.10
N CYS A 185 -14.29 18.19 -19.31
CA CYS A 185 -15.54 18.52 -20.00
C CYS A 185 -16.75 17.83 -19.35
N LEU A 186 -16.64 16.54 -19.05
CA LEU A 186 -17.71 15.75 -18.41
C LEU A 186 -18.04 16.27 -17.01
N SER A 187 -17.03 16.61 -16.21
CA SER A 187 -17.26 17.16 -14.87
C SER A 187 -17.96 18.52 -14.89
N ARG A 188 -17.69 19.36 -15.91
CA ARG A 188 -18.39 20.64 -16.12
C ARG A 188 -19.88 20.49 -16.42
N ILE A 189 -20.29 19.35 -16.97
CA ILE A 189 -21.70 19.03 -17.24
C ILE A 189 -22.32 18.11 -16.17
N GLY A 190 -21.65 17.97 -15.02
CA GLY A 190 -22.17 17.22 -13.87
C GLY A 190 -22.04 15.70 -13.97
N ILE A 191 -21.31 15.18 -14.97
CA ILE A 191 -21.07 13.73 -15.11
C ILE A 191 -19.80 13.36 -14.33
N SER A 192 -19.98 12.58 -13.27
CA SER A 192 -18.87 11.97 -12.52
C SER A 192 -18.26 10.79 -13.27
N ILE A 193 -16.96 10.62 -13.17
CA ILE A 193 -16.20 9.59 -13.89
C ILE A 193 -15.75 8.53 -12.90
N PRO A 194 -15.79 7.23 -13.27
CA PRO A 194 -15.32 6.16 -12.40
C PRO A 194 -13.88 6.37 -11.93
N GLU A 195 -13.60 6.07 -10.66
CA GLU A 195 -12.24 6.23 -10.09
C GLU A 195 -11.18 5.38 -10.80
N THR A 196 -11.57 4.25 -11.38
CA THR A 196 -10.72 3.41 -12.26
C THR A 196 -10.14 4.17 -13.45
N VAL A 197 -10.75 5.28 -13.85
CA VAL A 197 -10.31 6.16 -14.94
C VAL A 197 -9.64 7.40 -14.36
N THR A 198 -10.22 8.00 -13.32
CA THR A 198 -9.74 9.23 -12.68
C THR A 198 -8.29 9.10 -12.18
N VAL A 199 -7.91 7.93 -11.67
CA VAL A 199 -6.56 7.65 -11.18
C VAL A 199 -5.45 7.85 -12.23
N PHE A 200 -5.76 7.67 -13.52
CA PHE A 200 -4.80 7.86 -14.62
C PHE A 200 -4.71 9.31 -15.12
N VAL A 201 -5.60 10.19 -14.65
CA VAL A 201 -5.61 11.61 -15.04
C VAL A 201 -5.29 12.55 -13.89
N ARG A 202 -5.26 12.09 -12.64
CA ARG A 202 -4.77 12.91 -11.52
C ARG A 202 -3.29 13.28 -11.75
N PRO A 203 -2.92 14.57 -11.62
CA PRO A 203 -1.53 14.99 -11.70
C PRO A 203 -0.67 14.26 -10.69
N ASN A 204 0.60 14.04 -11.03
CA ASN A 204 1.56 13.55 -10.06
C ASN A 204 1.95 14.69 -9.12
N VAL A 205 2.01 14.38 -7.83
CA VAL A 205 2.41 15.29 -6.76
C VAL A 205 3.61 14.72 -6.00
N HIS A 206 4.15 15.48 -5.06
CA HIS A 206 5.27 15.07 -4.24
C HIS A 206 4.91 13.88 -3.34
N ILE A 207 5.47 12.70 -3.64
CA ILE A 207 5.12 11.43 -2.99
C ILE A 207 5.29 11.42 -1.46
N LEU A 208 6.27 12.14 -0.92
CA LEU A 208 6.45 12.26 0.54
C LEU A 208 5.31 13.01 1.25
N GLY A 209 4.50 13.79 0.52
CA GLY A 209 3.32 14.48 1.06
C GLY A 209 2.01 13.72 0.85
N ASP A 210 2.05 12.53 0.24
CA ASP A 210 0.86 11.71 0.01
C ASP A 210 0.43 10.97 1.29
N THR A 211 -0.87 10.71 1.39
CA THR A 211 -1.43 9.73 2.33
C THR A 211 -1.50 8.36 1.67
N PHE A 212 -1.10 7.31 2.39
CA PHE A 212 -1.18 5.93 1.93
C PHE A 212 -2.21 5.16 2.74
N TYR A 213 -2.86 4.18 2.12
CA TYR A 213 -3.98 3.44 2.70
C TYR A 213 -3.76 1.94 2.52
N SER A 214 -4.22 1.13 3.47
CA SER A 214 -4.28 -0.33 3.29
C SER A 214 -5.28 -0.74 2.19
N SER A 215 -6.25 0.15 1.91
CA SER A 215 -7.39 0.07 0.99
C SER A 215 -8.40 -1.05 1.26
N ALA A 216 -7.91 -2.24 1.62
CA ALA A 216 -8.69 -3.37 2.09
C ALA A 216 -8.56 -3.53 3.62
N PRO A 217 -9.57 -4.11 4.28
CA PRO A 217 -9.60 -4.24 5.73
C PRO A 217 -8.75 -5.40 6.25
N LEU A 218 -8.43 -5.35 7.53
CA LEU A 218 -7.73 -6.40 8.28
C LEU A 218 -8.38 -6.58 9.65
N ARG A 219 -8.26 -7.79 10.21
CA ARG A 219 -8.53 -8.03 11.62
C ARG A 219 -7.61 -7.12 12.44
N PHE A 220 -8.11 -6.55 13.52
CA PHE A 220 -7.38 -5.65 14.39
C PHE A 220 -7.62 -6.08 15.84
N GLY A 221 -6.96 -7.17 16.23
CA GLY A 221 -7.21 -7.93 17.46
C GLY A 221 -8.65 -8.40 17.55
N ASP A 222 -9.41 -7.80 18.46
CA ASP A 222 -10.83 -8.08 18.67
C ASP A 222 -11.76 -7.38 17.67
N TYR A 223 -11.24 -6.50 16.81
CA TYR A 223 -12.00 -5.65 15.91
C TYR A 223 -11.59 -5.86 14.45
N VAL A 224 -12.13 -5.02 13.56
CA VAL A 224 -11.74 -4.95 12.15
C VAL A 224 -11.40 -3.50 11.81
N ALA A 225 -10.34 -3.27 11.03
CA ALA A 225 -9.87 -1.94 10.70
C ALA A 225 -9.45 -1.79 9.23
N LYS A 226 -9.46 -0.54 8.75
CA LYS A 226 -8.61 -0.07 7.65
C LYS A 226 -7.54 0.85 8.23
N LEU A 227 -6.35 0.87 7.62
CA LEU A 227 -5.23 1.70 8.08
C LEU A 227 -4.90 2.80 7.07
N GLN A 228 -4.43 3.93 7.57
CA GLN A 228 -3.81 4.97 6.77
C GLN A 228 -2.50 5.48 7.39
N TYR A 229 -1.60 5.93 6.53
CA TYR A 229 -0.30 6.49 6.85
C TYR A 229 -0.27 7.93 6.32
N VAL A 230 -0.20 8.90 7.23
CA VAL A 230 -0.37 10.32 6.92
C VAL A 230 0.91 11.11 7.24
N PRO A 231 1.27 12.14 6.45
CA PRO A 231 2.34 13.07 6.79
C PRO A 231 2.09 13.75 8.15
N LEU A 232 3.11 13.76 9.03
CA LEU A 232 2.99 14.34 10.38
C LEU A 232 3.94 15.53 10.59
N SER A 233 5.23 15.40 10.26
CA SER A 233 6.18 16.52 10.45
C SER A 233 5.91 17.65 9.44
N PRO A 234 6.17 18.93 9.81
CA PRO A 234 5.99 20.06 8.89
C PRO A 234 6.69 19.87 7.54
N SER A 235 7.90 19.30 7.57
CA SER A 235 8.74 19.04 6.38
C SER A 235 8.04 18.21 5.31
N VAL A 236 7.22 17.22 5.68
CA VAL A 236 6.47 16.39 4.74
C VAL A 236 5.03 16.84 4.55
N ALA A 237 4.41 17.45 5.57
CA ALA A 237 3.06 18.00 5.48
C ALA A 237 2.99 19.16 4.45
N GLU A 238 4.02 20.01 4.39
CA GLU A 238 4.11 21.07 3.38
C GLU A 238 4.25 20.54 1.95
N LEU A 239 4.56 19.26 1.75
CA LEU A 239 4.70 18.65 0.43
C LEU A 239 3.36 18.15 -0.13
N LYS A 240 2.31 18.14 0.70
CA LYS A 240 0.98 17.72 0.29
C LYS A 240 0.50 18.50 -0.92
N ASP A 241 -0.01 17.76 -1.91
CA ASP A 241 -0.53 18.28 -3.18
C ASP A 241 0.46 19.16 -3.99
N LYS A 242 1.75 19.22 -3.61
CA LYS A 242 2.76 19.96 -4.39
C LYS A 242 2.97 19.26 -5.73
N PRO A 243 2.68 19.91 -6.86
CA PRO A 243 2.84 19.28 -8.16
C PRO A 243 4.32 19.04 -8.47
N LEU A 244 4.60 18.04 -9.31
CA LEU A 244 5.91 17.91 -9.93
C LEU A 244 6.16 19.08 -10.89
N SER A 245 7.42 19.52 -11.01
CA SER A 245 7.82 20.46 -12.06
C SER A 245 7.60 19.82 -13.45
N ASP A 246 7.37 20.66 -14.47
CA ASP A 246 7.17 20.20 -15.85
C ASP A 246 8.48 19.69 -16.49
N ASP A 247 9.64 20.17 -16.02
CA ASP A 247 10.98 19.83 -16.54
C ASP A 247 11.71 18.82 -15.64
N VAL A 248 11.01 17.77 -15.25
CA VAL A 248 11.58 16.69 -14.41
C VAL A 248 12.10 15.55 -15.28
N ASP A 249 13.04 14.77 -14.75
CA ASP A 249 13.53 13.57 -15.42
C ASP A 249 12.58 12.37 -15.25
N ASP A 250 12.90 11.23 -15.87
CA ASP A 250 12.06 10.03 -15.83
C ASP A 250 12.10 9.28 -14.49
N ASP A 251 13.00 9.67 -13.59
CA ASP A 251 13.26 9.12 -12.27
C ASP A 251 13.03 10.14 -11.14
N VAL A 252 12.27 11.21 -11.40
CA VAL A 252 12.07 12.34 -10.48
C VAL A 252 11.70 11.94 -9.05
N PHE A 253 10.94 10.86 -8.82
CA PHE A 253 10.58 10.47 -7.45
C PHE A 253 11.79 10.04 -6.64
N ARG A 254 12.75 9.29 -7.22
CA ARG A 254 13.94 8.89 -6.46
C ARG A 254 14.83 10.10 -6.18
N HIS A 255 14.96 11.02 -7.13
CA HIS A 255 15.78 12.21 -6.97
C HIS A 255 15.19 13.16 -5.93
N MET A 256 13.88 13.40 -5.95
CA MET A 256 13.24 14.28 -4.96
C MET A 256 13.28 13.69 -3.55
N ILE A 257 13.11 12.37 -3.40
CA ILE A 257 13.18 11.71 -2.10
C ILE A 257 14.63 11.72 -1.57
N ALA A 258 15.60 11.42 -2.43
CA ALA A 258 17.02 11.50 -2.07
C ALA A 258 17.39 12.93 -1.65
N GLU A 259 17.02 13.95 -2.43
CA GLU A 259 17.31 15.34 -2.09
C GLU A 259 16.68 15.77 -0.77
N PHE A 260 15.45 15.36 -0.50
CA PHE A 260 14.79 15.61 0.79
C PHE A 260 15.56 15.00 1.96
N PHE A 261 15.84 13.70 1.91
CA PHE A 261 16.45 12.96 3.03
C PHE A 261 17.94 13.24 3.24
N ARG A 262 18.60 13.98 2.34
CA ARG A 262 19.96 14.49 2.57
C ARG A 262 20.05 15.50 3.71
N THR A 263 18.96 16.21 3.98
CA THR A 263 18.97 17.32 4.95
C THR A 263 17.77 17.32 5.91
N HIS A 264 16.73 16.53 5.64
CA HIS A 264 15.52 16.49 6.46
C HIS A 264 15.29 15.11 7.06
N SER A 265 14.78 15.10 8.30
CA SER A 265 14.04 13.97 8.82
C SER A 265 12.56 14.07 8.41
N ALA A 266 11.85 12.95 8.50
CA ALA A 266 10.42 12.90 8.27
C ALA A 266 9.70 12.12 9.38
N GLU A 267 8.53 12.59 9.74
CA GLU A 267 7.62 11.87 10.62
C GLU A 267 6.28 11.68 9.94
N TYR A 268 5.70 10.50 10.16
CA TYR A 268 4.40 10.10 9.64
C TYR A 268 3.61 9.40 10.74
N GLU A 269 2.30 9.44 10.63
CA GLU A 269 1.40 8.82 11.60
C GLU A 269 0.61 7.68 10.95
N LEU A 270 0.64 6.52 11.59
CA LEU A 270 -0.23 5.41 11.26
C LEU A 270 -1.52 5.57 12.07
N GLN A 271 -2.66 5.49 11.38
CA GLN A 271 -3.98 5.66 11.96
C GLN A 271 -4.89 4.48 11.58
N ALA A 272 -5.77 4.09 12.49
CA ALA A 272 -6.77 3.05 12.29
C ALA A 272 -8.19 3.64 12.21
N GLN A 273 -8.97 3.15 11.26
CA GLN A 273 -10.41 3.36 11.20
C GLN A 273 -11.10 2.02 11.50
N LEU A 274 -11.81 1.94 12.63
CA LEU A 274 -12.46 0.70 13.05
C LEU A 274 -13.82 0.54 12.38
N CYS A 275 -14.17 -0.70 12.03
CA CYS A 275 -15.46 -1.02 11.45
C CYS A 275 -16.57 -0.89 12.49
N THR A 276 -17.71 -0.30 12.11
CA THR A 276 -18.91 -0.24 12.97
C THR A 276 -20.08 -1.05 12.40
N ASP A 277 -20.22 -1.13 11.08
CA ASP A 277 -21.31 -1.85 10.41
C ASP A 277 -20.86 -2.40 9.04
N VAL A 278 -20.82 -3.72 8.89
CA VAL A 278 -20.41 -4.39 7.63
C VAL A 278 -21.31 -4.08 6.42
N LYS A 279 -22.53 -3.56 6.62
CA LYS A 279 -23.39 -3.14 5.51
C LYS A 279 -22.90 -1.85 4.86
N LYS A 280 -22.34 -0.94 5.66
CA LYS A 280 -21.80 0.36 5.21
C LYS A 280 -20.29 0.33 5.05
N MET A 281 -19.63 -0.57 5.76
CA MET A 281 -18.19 -0.79 5.79
C MET A 281 -17.89 -2.24 5.39
N PRO A 282 -18.19 -2.65 4.14
CA PRO A 282 -18.09 -4.03 3.73
C PRO A 282 -16.64 -4.52 3.73
N LEU A 283 -16.48 -5.81 4.02
CA LEU A 283 -15.17 -6.46 4.03
C LEU A 283 -14.82 -7.08 2.66
N GLU A 284 -15.84 -7.52 1.93
CA GLU A 284 -15.71 -8.19 0.63
C GLU A 284 -15.87 -7.25 -0.58
N ASP A 285 -16.06 -5.95 -0.34
CA ASP A 285 -16.08 -4.92 -1.38
C ASP A 285 -15.09 -3.81 -1.02
N ALA A 286 -13.92 -3.87 -1.65
CA ALA A 286 -12.85 -2.91 -1.42
C ALA A 286 -13.04 -1.57 -2.14
N THR A 287 -14.07 -1.41 -2.99
CA THR A 287 -14.39 -0.12 -3.64
C THR A 287 -15.17 0.83 -2.74
N VAL A 288 -15.69 0.35 -1.61
CA VAL A 288 -16.52 1.15 -0.72
C VAL A 288 -15.65 1.93 0.27
N ALA A 289 -15.75 3.25 0.19
CA ALA A 289 -15.24 4.18 1.17
C ALA A 289 -15.98 3.99 2.50
N TRP A 290 -15.23 3.85 3.60
CA TRP A 290 -15.81 3.73 4.93
C TRP A 290 -16.13 5.13 5.47
N PRO A 291 -17.40 5.45 5.78
CA PRO A 291 -17.78 6.81 6.14
C PRO A 291 -17.12 7.26 7.46
N GLU A 292 -16.44 8.40 7.45
CA GLU A 292 -15.67 8.90 8.60
C GLU A 292 -16.57 9.41 9.73
N GLU A 293 -17.82 9.74 9.42
CA GLU A 293 -18.83 10.16 10.40
C GLU A 293 -19.24 8.98 11.28
N LEU A 294 -19.18 7.76 10.73
CA LEU A 294 -19.44 6.52 11.45
C LEU A 294 -18.22 6.05 12.24
N SER A 295 -17.02 6.16 11.67
CA SER A 295 -15.76 5.93 12.39
C SER A 295 -14.66 6.82 11.85
N PRO A 296 -14.08 7.72 12.66
CA PRO A 296 -12.94 8.53 12.25
C PRO A 296 -11.67 7.68 12.20
N HIS A 297 -10.65 8.20 11.51
CA HIS A 297 -9.29 7.69 11.61
C HIS A 297 -8.66 8.15 12.93
N ARG A 298 -8.13 7.21 13.72
CA ARG A 298 -7.54 7.47 15.03
C ARG A 298 -6.05 7.07 15.05
N PRO A 299 -5.15 7.90 15.60
CA PRO A 299 -3.73 7.61 15.68
C PRO A 299 -3.41 6.34 16.48
N ILE A 300 -2.46 5.54 15.99
CA ILE A 300 -1.98 4.32 16.66
C ILE A 300 -0.46 4.25 16.82
N ALA A 301 0.30 4.83 15.89
CA ALA A 301 1.76 4.84 15.96
C ALA A 301 2.34 6.00 15.15
N LYS A 302 3.57 6.41 15.49
CA LYS A 302 4.39 7.32 14.70
C LYS A 302 5.51 6.55 14.02
N ILE A 303 5.83 6.87 12.77
CA ILE A 303 7.01 6.39 12.07
C ILE A 303 7.96 7.56 11.81
N THR A 304 9.21 7.45 12.27
CA THR A 304 10.24 8.48 12.13
C THR A 304 11.38 7.97 11.25
N PHE A 305 11.78 8.78 10.28
CA PHE A 305 12.92 8.55 9.40
C PHE A 305 14.00 9.61 9.64
N PRO A 306 15.24 9.22 9.98
CA PRO A 306 16.34 10.17 10.07
C PRO A 306 16.80 10.62 8.67
N VAL A 307 17.66 11.65 8.67
CA VAL A 307 18.50 12.00 7.53
C VAL A 307 19.32 10.78 7.10
N GLN A 308 19.23 10.40 5.84
CA GLN A 308 19.89 9.20 5.31
C GLN A 308 19.98 9.24 3.78
N ASP A 309 20.86 8.41 3.19
CA ASP A 309 20.73 8.06 1.78
C ASP A 309 19.52 7.13 1.63
N SER A 310 18.54 7.56 0.84
CA SER A 310 17.30 6.80 0.63
C SER A 310 17.38 5.81 -0.52
N TYR A 311 18.44 5.86 -1.35
CA TYR A 311 18.47 5.13 -2.62
C TYR A 311 19.88 4.84 -3.14
N SER A 312 20.82 4.55 -2.24
CA SER A 312 22.14 4.02 -2.59
C SER A 312 22.04 2.78 -3.51
N ALA A 313 23.11 2.46 -4.24
CA ALA A 313 23.11 1.29 -5.11
C ALA A 313 22.84 -0.02 -4.34
N GLN A 314 23.34 -0.12 -3.10
CA GLN A 314 23.15 -1.29 -2.24
C GLN A 314 21.72 -1.35 -1.71
N ARG A 315 21.16 -0.22 -1.25
CA ARG A 315 19.76 -0.12 -0.83
C ARG A 315 18.80 -0.50 -1.94
N ARG A 316 19.03 0.01 -3.15
CA ARG A 316 18.22 -0.31 -4.33
C ARG A 316 18.28 -1.81 -4.63
N ALA A 317 19.48 -2.39 -4.72
CA ALA A 317 19.63 -3.82 -5.00
C ALA A 317 18.95 -4.67 -3.92
N TYR A 318 19.16 -4.34 -2.64
CA TYR A 318 18.51 -5.04 -1.53
C TYR A 318 16.99 -4.91 -1.56
N GLY A 319 16.48 -3.69 -1.71
CA GLY A 319 15.05 -3.42 -1.74
C GLY A 319 14.35 -3.98 -2.96
N ASP A 320 15.02 -4.03 -4.12
CA ASP A 320 14.43 -4.54 -5.34
C ASP A 320 14.59 -6.05 -5.53
N ASP A 321 15.70 -6.63 -5.09
CA ASP A 321 16.04 -8.04 -5.37
C ASP A 321 15.94 -8.97 -4.16
N VAL A 322 16.04 -8.46 -2.93
CA VAL A 322 16.01 -9.28 -1.72
C VAL A 322 14.68 -9.10 -0.97
N LEU A 323 14.28 -7.86 -0.68
CA LEU A 323 13.11 -7.62 0.16
C LEU A 323 11.81 -8.14 -0.46
N SER A 324 11.02 -8.81 0.37
CA SER A 324 9.63 -9.18 0.07
C SER A 324 8.69 -8.49 1.03
N TYR A 325 7.55 -8.04 0.52
CA TYR A 325 6.46 -7.52 1.31
C TYR A 325 5.22 -8.34 1.02
N ASN A 326 4.60 -8.92 2.04
CA ASN A 326 3.32 -9.60 1.91
C ASN A 326 2.43 -9.22 3.07
N SER A 327 1.25 -8.64 2.83
CA SER A 327 0.34 -8.22 3.90
C SER A 327 -0.09 -9.36 4.83
N TRP A 328 0.08 -10.62 4.42
CA TRP A 328 -0.18 -11.81 5.25
C TRP A 328 1.00 -12.23 6.12
N ARG A 329 2.19 -11.65 5.92
CA ARG A 329 3.32 -11.74 6.87
C ARG A 329 3.02 -10.82 8.05
N ALA A 330 2.05 -11.25 8.85
CA ALA A 330 1.40 -10.48 9.88
C ALA A 330 1.10 -11.38 11.09
N LEU A 331 0.99 -10.76 12.26
CA LEU A 331 0.35 -11.41 13.41
C LEU A 331 -1.08 -11.83 13.03
N GLU A 332 -1.57 -12.93 13.58
CA GLU A 332 -2.96 -13.37 13.38
C GLU A 332 -3.95 -12.29 13.85
N ALA A 333 -3.57 -11.51 14.87
CA ALA A 333 -4.33 -10.34 15.31
C ALA A 333 -4.47 -9.26 14.22
N HIS A 334 -3.60 -9.24 13.22
CA HIS A 334 -3.59 -8.32 12.08
C HIS A 334 -3.87 -9.01 10.74
N ARG A 335 -4.53 -10.17 10.78
CA ARG A 335 -4.87 -10.98 9.61
C ARG A 335 -5.62 -10.16 8.55
N PRO A 336 -5.14 -10.07 7.31
CA PRO A 336 -5.86 -9.41 6.23
C PRO A 336 -7.24 -10.04 5.95
N LEU A 337 -8.26 -9.22 5.67
CA LEU A 337 -9.64 -9.66 5.42
C LEU A 337 -10.14 -9.22 4.04
N GLY A 338 -11.10 -9.95 3.49
CA GLY A 338 -11.71 -9.65 2.19
C GLY A 338 -11.02 -10.27 0.99
N SER A 339 -11.76 -10.36 -0.12
CA SER A 339 -11.33 -10.97 -1.39
C SER A 339 -10.01 -10.44 -1.93
N ILE A 340 -9.82 -9.11 -1.91
CA ILE A 340 -8.60 -8.48 -2.41
C ILE A 340 -7.38 -8.90 -1.58
N ASN A 341 -7.52 -9.05 -0.27
CA ASN A 341 -6.41 -9.49 0.57
C ASN A 341 -6.10 -10.98 0.36
N ARG A 342 -7.11 -11.85 0.24
CA ARG A 342 -6.88 -13.27 -0.10
C ARG A 342 -6.21 -13.44 -1.46
N LEU A 343 -6.53 -12.59 -2.44
CA LEU A 343 -5.79 -12.49 -3.70
C LEU A 343 -4.32 -12.09 -3.47
N LYS A 344 -4.06 -11.02 -2.70
CA LYS A 344 -2.71 -10.51 -2.42
C LYS A 344 -1.80 -11.58 -1.83
N LEU A 345 -2.29 -12.45 -0.95
CA LEU A 345 -1.52 -13.55 -0.36
C LEU A 345 -0.73 -14.31 -1.42
N ARG A 346 -1.46 -14.86 -2.40
CA ARG A 346 -0.90 -15.77 -3.40
C ARG A 346 -0.21 -15.03 -4.54
N VAL A 347 -0.68 -13.83 -4.89
CA VAL A 347 -0.04 -13.00 -5.93
C VAL A 347 1.32 -12.50 -5.48
N TYR A 348 1.43 -11.98 -4.25
CA TYR A 348 2.71 -11.50 -3.72
C TYR A 348 3.71 -12.63 -3.54
N GLU A 349 3.26 -13.81 -3.12
CA GLU A 349 4.10 -15.00 -3.05
C GLU A 349 4.59 -15.44 -4.44
N ALA A 350 3.71 -15.56 -5.42
CA ALA A 350 4.09 -15.96 -6.78
C ALA A 350 5.06 -14.95 -7.44
N SER A 351 4.82 -13.65 -7.23
CA SER A 351 5.68 -12.57 -7.72
C SER A 351 7.06 -12.60 -7.06
N SER A 352 7.11 -12.81 -5.74
CA SER A 352 8.36 -12.96 -4.99
C SER A 352 9.14 -14.18 -5.46
N ASN A 353 8.52 -15.37 -5.51
CA ASN A 353 9.20 -16.61 -5.92
C ASN A 353 9.79 -16.47 -7.33
N PHE A 354 9.00 -15.99 -8.30
CA PHE A 354 9.49 -15.76 -9.67
C PHE A 354 10.73 -14.85 -9.70
N ARG A 355 10.69 -13.72 -8.97
CA ARG A 355 11.79 -12.75 -8.96
C ARG A 355 13.05 -13.35 -8.34
N HIS A 356 12.95 -13.99 -7.18
CA HIS A 356 14.09 -14.62 -6.50
C HIS A 356 14.70 -15.73 -7.35
N ASP A 357 13.86 -16.59 -7.95
CA ASP A 357 14.32 -17.68 -8.82
C ASP A 357 15.04 -17.15 -10.07
N LYS A 358 14.48 -16.15 -10.75
CA LYS A 358 15.08 -15.58 -11.97
C LYS A 358 16.35 -14.77 -11.69
N ASN A 359 16.46 -14.18 -10.51
CA ASN A 359 17.61 -13.38 -10.11
C ASN A 359 18.67 -14.21 -9.36
N MET A 360 18.39 -15.47 -9.03
CA MET A 360 19.25 -16.32 -8.22
C MET A 360 19.57 -15.70 -6.85
N VAL A 361 18.58 -15.02 -6.26
CA VAL A 361 18.71 -14.36 -4.96
C VAL A 361 17.89 -15.14 -3.93
N PRO A 362 18.47 -15.52 -2.77
CA PRO A 362 17.70 -16.22 -1.74
C PRO A 362 16.62 -15.32 -1.17
N ARG A 363 15.44 -15.89 -0.95
CA ARG A 363 14.35 -15.20 -0.24
C ARG A 363 14.62 -15.24 1.26
N VAL A 364 15.06 -14.10 1.80
CA VAL A 364 15.36 -13.93 3.22
C VAL A 364 14.57 -12.76 3.78
N GLU A 365 14.20 -12.85 5.06
CA GLU A 365 13.59 -11.76 5.79
C GLU A 365 14.62 -11.13 6.73
N PRO A 366 14.73 -9.79 6.79
CA PRO A 366 15.60 -9.14 7.76
C PRO A 366 15.09 -9.37 9.17
N ALA A 367 15.99 -9.70 10.09
CA ALA A 367 15.67 -9.82 11.52
C ALA A 367 16.00 -8.54 12.29
N ARG A 368 16.97 -7.76 11.79
CA ARG A 368 17.51 -6.56 12.46
C ARG A 368 17.76 -5.45 11.45
N ALA A 369 17.80 -4.23 11.96
CA ALA A 369 17.89 -3.04 11.12
C ALA A 369 19.26 -2.90 10.42
N GLU A 370 20.31 -3.50 10.99
CA GLU A 370 21.68 -3.48 10.45
C GLU A 370 21.85 -4.40 9.23
N GLU A 371 20.88 -5.26 8.93
CA GLU A 371 20.86 -6.08 7.70
C GLU A 371 20.38 -5.28 6.49
N ILE A 372 19.86 -4.09 6.70
CA ILE A 372 19.48 -3.16 5.64
C ILE A 372 20.74 -2.36 5.27
N PRO A 373 21.21 -2.44 4.01
CA PRO A 373 22.38 -1.68 3.59
C PRO A 373 22.17 -0.18 3.70
N ASP A 374 23.28 0.56 3.81
CA ASP A 374 23.30 2.02 3.76
C ASP A 374 23.24 2.58 2.33
#